data_AF-A0A8J5SVA9-F1
#
_entry.id   AF-A0A8J5SVA9-F1
#
_cell.length_a   1.000
_cell.length_b   1.000
_cell.length_c   1.000
_cell.angle_alpha   90.00
_cell.angle_beta   90.00
_cell.angle_gamma   90.00
#
_symmetry.space_group_name_H-M   'P 1'
#
loop_
_entity.id
_entity.type
_entity.pdbx_description
1 polymer ?
#
loop_
_entity_poly.entity_id
_entity_poly.type
_entity_poly.pdbx_seq_one_letter_code
_entity_poly.pdbx_strand_id
1 'polypeptide(L)'
;MGWVGSKPALRDTGYRILHSSRGIGGGHVSNTDAASAWAAYLSPSPRRSQRQQNRCLCKKPRIAPPASAGGRRRSRSILGPERHNSLLCSRGSVHGGEGIAGFAVGLAAMIVNEAAKFRYRSGNEFNCGGLTIRSPYGAVGHGGHYHSQSPEAFFCHVPGLKVVIPRSPREAKGLLLASIRDPNPVVFFEPKWLYRLAVEEVPEEDYMLPLSQAEVIRKGNDITLIGWGAQLAVLEQACEAAAKDGISCELIDLRTLIPWDKETVEASVSKTGKLLVSHEAPITGGFGAEIAASITERCFQRLEAPVARVCGLDTPFPLVYETFYMPTKNKVLDAIKATVNY
;
A
#
# COMPACT_ATOMS: atom_id res chain seq x y z
N MET A 1 -32.22 39.18 -0.25
CA MET A 1 -31.27 40.21 0.24
C MET A 1 -29.88 39.78 -0.21
N GLY A 2 -29.36 40.41 -1.25
CA GLY A 2 -28.03 40.10 -1.79
C GLY A 2 -26.94 40.81 -1.01
N TRP A 3 -25.77 40.17 -0.95
CA TRP A 3 -24.51 40.87 -0.71
C TRP A 3 -23.49 40.34 -1.71
N VAL A 4 -23.27 41.17 -2.74
CA VAL A 4 -22.15 41.14 -3.67
C VAL A 4 -21.10 42.09 -3.09
N GLY A 5 -19.84 41.66 -3.03
CA GLY A 5 -18.70 42.50 -2.66
C GLY A 5 -17.43 41.66 -2.69
N SER A 6 -16.76 41.58 -3.84
CA SER A 6 -15.69 42.49 -4.31
C SER A 6 -14.29 41.96 -3.93
N LYS A 7 -13.60 41.41 -4.93
CA LYS A 7 -12.16 41.08 -4.90
C LYS A 7 -11.33 42.33 -4.70
N PRO A 8 -10.24 42.31 -3.90
CA PRO A 8 -9.16 43.27 -4.04
C PRO A 8 -8.09 42.76 -5.01
N ALA A 9 -7.59 43.72 -5.79
CA ALA A 9 -6.60 43.57 -6.84
C ALA A 9 -5.20 43.22 -6.33
N LEU A 10 -4.49 42.43 -7.15
CA LEU A 10 -3.05 42.19 -7.09
C LEU A 10 -2.29 43.52 -7.09
N ARG A 11 -1.45 43.74 -6.08
CA ARG A 11 -0.39 44.74 -6.12
C ARG A 11 0.93 44.04 -6.34
N ASP A 12 1.53 44.34 -7.49
CA ASP A 12 2.93 44.10 -7.80
C ASP A 12 3.82 44.75 -6.74
N THR A 13 4.53 43.92 -5.97
CA THR A 13 5.75 44.33 -5.28
C THR A 13 6.91 43.65 -5.98
N GLY A 14 7.50 44.38 -6.92
CA GLY A 14 8.71 43.97 -7.62
C GLY A 14 9.87 43.80 -6.64
N TYR A 15 10.35 42.56 -6.50
CA TYR A 15 11.68 42.29 -5.99
C TYR A 15 12.60 41.97 -7.17
N ARG A 16 13.50 42.92 -7.41
CA ARG A 16 14.57 42.89 -8.40
C ARG A 16 15.69 42.00 -7.85
N ILE A 17 15.77 40.74 -8.30
CA ILE A 17 16.92 39.89 -7.97
C ILE A 17 18.00 40.13 -9.04
N LEU A 18 19.09 40.75 -8.59
CA LEU A 18 20.31 40.97 -9.36
C LEU A 18 20.98 39.63 -9.65
N HIS A 19 21.27 39.38 -10.93
CA HIS A 19 22.21 38.36 -11.37
C HIS A 19 23.61 38.68 -10.83
N SER A 20 24.20 37.73 -10.12
CA SER A 20 25.64 37.67 -9.86
C SER A 20 26.12 36.26 -10.19
N SER A 21 26.62 36.11 -11.40
CA SER A 21 27.33 34.94 -11.90
C SER A 21 28.69 34.78 -11.21
N ARG A 22 28.85 33.69 -10.46
CA ARG A 22 30.15 33.02 -10.27
C ARG A 22 29.92 31.52 -10.33
N GLY A 23 30.45 30.91 -11.39
CA GLY A 23 30.35 29.49 -11.64
C GLY A 23 31.20 28.67 -10.67
N ILE A 24 30.68 27.48 -10.34
CA ILE A 24 31.48 26.36 -9.84
C ILE A 24 30.99 25.13 -10.61
N GLY A 25 31.92 24.55 -11.37
CA GLY A 25 32.04 23.13 -11.70
C GLY A 25 30.81 22.36 -12.14
N GLY A 26 30.73 22.08 -13.45
CA GLY A 26 29.79 21.10 -13.99
C GLY A 26 30.03 19.69 -13.46
N GLY A 27 28.93 19.02 -13.13
CA GLY A 27 28.84 17.57 -13.00
C GLY A 27 27.50 17.14 -13.58
N HIS A 28 27.51 16.63 -14.81
CA HIS A 28 26.38 15.90 -15.37
C HIS A 28 26.14 14.66 -14.50
N VAL A 29 25.00 14.60 -13.81
CA VAL A 29 24.49 13.36 -13.24
C VAL A 29 23.71 12.67 -14.34
N SER A 30 24.31 11.62 -14.91
CA SER A 30 23.70 10.79 -15.93
C SER A 30 22.49 10.03 -15.38
N ASN A 31 21.51 9.81 -16.27
CA ASN A 31 20.15 9.36 -16.00
C ASN A 31 20.05 7.83 -15.72
N THR A 32 20.97 7.27 -14.93
CA THR A 32 21.15 5.81 -14.77
C THR A 32 20.82 5.24 -13.40
N ASP A 33 20.46 6.06 -12.41
CA ASP A 33 20.31 5.61 -11.01
C ASP A 33 18.89 5.18 -10.59
N ALA A 34 17.88 5.31 -11.46
CA ALA A 34 16.53 4.79 -11.21
C ALA A 34 16.30 3.37 -11.79
N ALA A 35 17.02 3.01 -12.85
CA ALA A 35 16.96 1.67 -13.46
C ALA A 35 17.84 0.64 -12.74
N SER A 36 18.90 1.10 -12.05
CA SER A 36 19.87 0.23 -11.37
C SER A 36 19.35 -0.41 -10.08
N ALA A 37 18.25 0.09 -9.50
CA ALA A 37 17.60 -0.52 -8.34
C ALA A 37 16.91 -1.86 -8.66
N TRP A 38 16.55 -2.10 -9.93
CA TRP A 38 16.01 -3.39 -10.40
C TRP A 38 17.12 -4.36 -10.82
N ALA A 39 18.20 -3.86 -11.46
CA ALA A 39 19.30 -4.70 -11.94
C ALA A 39 20.17 -5.28 -10.81
N ALA A 40 20.27 -4.62 -9.66
CA ALA A 40 21.09 -5.08 -8.53
C ALA A 40 20.58 -6.39 -7.88
N TYR A 41 19.33 -6.80 -8.14
CA TYR A 41 18.77 -8.07 -7.66
C TYR A 41 19.15 -9.30 -8.51
N LEU A 42 19.78 -9.11 -9.68
CA LEU A 42 19.97 -10.16 -10.70
C LEU A 42 21.41 -10.67 -10.88
N SER A 43 22.38 -10.21 -10.08
CA SER A 43 23.75 -10.74 -10.15
C SER A 43 23.91 -12.03 -9.31
N PRO A 44 24.25 -13.19 -9.90
CA PRO A 44 24.47 -14.42 -9.14
C PRO A 44 25.80 -14.33 -8.37
N SER A 45 25.77 -14.40 -7.04
CA SER A 45 26.99 -14.70 -6.28
C SER A 45 27.38 -16.18 -6.49
N PRO A 46 28.68 -16.54 -6.59
CA PRO A 46 29.09 -17.90 -6.86
C PRO A 46 28.70 -18.86 -5.72
N ARG A 47 28.23 -20.05 -6.12
CA ARG A 47 27.78 -21.16 -5.26
C ARG A 47 28.72 -21.39 -4.06
N ARG A 48 28.22 -21.21 -2.84
CA ARG A 48 28.77 -21.89 -1.64
C ARG A 48 27.94 -23.14 -1.36
N SER A 49 28.66 -24.24 -1.14
CA SER A 49 28.12 -25.60 -1.03
C SER A 49 27.25 -25.81 0.20
N GLN A 50 26.27 -26.70 0.05
CA GLN A 50 25.15 -26.99 0.94
C GLN A 50 25.52 -27.80 2.20
N ARG A 51 26.74 -27.61 2.74
CA ARG A 51 27.28 -28.40 3.87
C ARG A 51 27.52 -27.63 5.17
N GLN A 52 27.02 -26.39 5.29
CA GLN A 52 27.28 -25.54 6.46
C GLN A 52 26.03 -24.95 7.14
N GLN A 53 24.84 -25.52 6.92
CA GLN A 53 23.60 -25.07 7.59
C GLN A 53 23.15 -25.94 8.79
N ASN A 54 23.80 -27.08 9.06
CA ASN A 54 23.49 -27.93 10.22
C ASN A 54 24.55 -27.80 11.32
N ARG A 55 24.58 -26.67 12.05
CA ARG A 55 25.29 -26.58 13.34
C ARG A 55 24.83 -25.40 14.21
N CYS A 56 23.52 -25.30 14.48
CA CYS A 56 23.03 -24.54 15.63
C CYS A 56 22.64 -25.51 16.75
N LEU A 57 23.66 -26.02 17.44
CA LEU A 57 23.48 -26.73 18.72
C LEU A 57 23.13 -25.71 19.80
N CYS A 58 22.00 -25.95 20.48
CA CYS A 58 21.58 -25.32 21.71
C CYS A 58 22.74 -25.14 22.71
N LYS A 59 23.16 -23.90 22.97
CA LYS A 59 23.90 -23.55 24.19
C LYS A 59 22.96 -22.80 25.12
N LYS A 60 22.51 -23.47 26.18
CA LYS A 60 21.83 -22.86 27.33
C LYS A 60 22.76 -21.79 27.96
N PRO A 61 22.27 -20.59 28.33
CA PRO A 61 23.05 -19.70 29.18
C PRO A 61 23.10 -20.29 30.60
N ARG A 62 24.32 -20.46 31.14
CA ARG A 62 24.53 -20.79 32.57
C ARG A 62 24.28 -19.53 33.40
N ILE A 63 23.38 -19.64 34.37
CA ILE A 63 23.17 -18.68 35.45
C ILE A 63 24.35 -18.79 36.41
N ALA A 64 25.03 -17.68 36.71
CA ALA A 64 26.06 -17.60 37.75
C ALA A 64 25.45 -17.10 39.07
N PRO A 65 25.87 -17.62 40.25
CA PRO A 65 25.35 -17.21 41.55
C PRO A 65 25.96 -15.88 42.02
N PRO A 66 25.34 -15.19 43.01
CA PRO A 66 25.78 -13.86 43.43
C PRO A 66 27.00 -13.93 44.35
N ALA A 67 27.98 -13.05 44.10
CA ALA A 67 29.08 -12.77 45.01
C ALA A 67 28.79 -11.47 45.78
N SER A 68 29.09 -11.49 47.07
CA SER A 68 28.82 -10.46 48.07
C SER A 68 30.00 -9.48 48.25
N ALA A 69 29.63 -8.29 48.74
CA ALA A 69 30.41 -7.28 49.48
C ALA A 69 31.50 -6.43 48.79
N GLY A 70 31.23 -5.10 48.80
CA GLY A 70 32.19 -4.13 49.35
C GLY A 70 32.99 -3.26 48.36
N GLY A 71 32.61 -1.99 48.20
CA GLY A 71 33.50 -0.99 47.60
C GLY A 71 32.83 0.32 47.22
N ARG A 72 32.81 1.31 48.12
CA ARG A 72 32.47 2.71 47.83
C ARG A 72 33.45 3.29 46.80
N ARG A 73 32.97 4.04 45.79
CA ARG A 73 33.56 5.32 45.35
C ARG A 73 32.72 6.09 44.31
N ARG A 74 32.22 7.24 44.78
CA ARG A 74 32.08 8.57 44.16
C ARG A 74 31.44 8.71 42.77
N SER A 75 30.26 9.33 42.79
CA SER A 75 29.69 10.13 41.71
C SER A 75 30.60 11.32 41.35
N ARG A 76 30.82 11.53 40.04
CA ARG A 76 31.20 12.83 39.47
C ARG A 76 30.37 13.08 38.23
N SER A 77 29.56 14.12 38.33
CA SER A 77 29.00 14.90 37.22
C SER A 77 30.14 15.54 36.42
N ILE A 78 30.05 15.49 35.09
CA ILE A 78 30.80 16.38 34.20
C ILE A 78 29.83 16.84 33.11
N LEU A 79 29.47 18.12 33.22
CA LEU A 79 28.81 18.93 32.20
C LEU A 79 29.89 19.58 31.31
N GLY A 80 29.63 19.61 30.00
CA GLY A 80 30.13 20.60 29.03
C GLY A 80 30.97 20.04 27.87
N PRO A 81 31.09 20.76 26.72
CA PRO A 81 30.26 21.85 26.19
C PRO A 81 29.75 21.62 24.75
N GLU A 82 28.91 22.55 24.30
CA GLU A 82 28.25 22.67 22.99
C GLU A 82 29.13 22.40 21.77
N ARG A 83 28.57 21.69 20.77
CA ARG A 83 28.97 21.82 19.36
C ARG A 83 27.72 21.79 18.47
N HIS A 84 27.50 22.94 17.83
CA HIS A 84 26.75 23.21 16.60
C HIS A 84 25.78 22.13 16.06
N ASN A 85 24.49 22.43 16.21
CA ASN A 85 23.40 21.80 15.48
C ASN A 85 23.41 22.27 14.01
N SER A 86 24.06 21.51 13.14
CA SER A 86 23.79 21.56 11.69
C SER A 86 23.00 20.30 11.33
N LEU A 87 21.67 20.40 11.39
CA LEU A 87 20.75 19.41 10.83
C LEU A 87 20.88 19.47 9.30
N LEU A 88 21.87 18.75 8.78
CA LEU A 88 21.95 18.44 7.37
C LEU A 88 20.79 17.47 7.07
N CYS A 89 19.70 18.00 6.50
CA CYS A 89 18.66 17.19 5.89
C CYS A 89 19.23 16.61 4.59
N SER A 90 20.08 15.59 4.72
CA SER A 90 20.53 14.79 3.60
C SER A 90 19.33 14.02 3.07
N ARG A 91 18.96 14.28 1.81
CA ARG A 91 18.12 13.43 0.97
C ARG A 91 18.70 12.01 1.00
N GLY A 92 18.21 11.19 1.92
CA GLY A 92 18.64 9.82 2.13
C GLY A 92 17.41 8.94 2.12
N SER A 93 17.28 8.11 1.08
CA SER A 93 16.40 6.95 1.13
C SER A 93 16.88 6.07 2.28
N VAL A 94 16.18 6.08 3.40
CA VAL A 94 16.51 5.24 4.56
C VAL A 94 16.28 3.79 4.13
N HIS A 95 17.35 3.09 3.76
CA HIS A 95 17.36 1.66 3.57
C HIS A 95 17.38 0.99 4.94
N GLY A 96 16.20 0.85 5.54
CA GLY A 96 15.95 -0.06 6.67
C GLY A 96 15.61 -1.45 6.13
N GLY A 97 16.17 -2.50 6.75
CA GLY A 97 16.03 -3.89 6.30
C GLY A 97 14.60 -4.32 6.01
N GLU A 98 14.42 -5.23 5.04
CA GLU A 98 13.16 -5.79 4.49
C GLU A 98 11.93 -5.60 5.38
N GLY A 99 11.36 -4.39 5.37
CA GLY A 99 10.24 -4.02 6.23
C GLY A 99 8.92 -4.45 5.61
N ILE A 100 8.34 -5.53 6.11
CA ILE A 100 7.05 -6.08 5.64
C ILE A 100 5.88 -5.28 6.24
N ALA A 101 4.71 -5.26 5.57
CA ALA A 101 3.56 -4.44 5.96
C ALA A 101 3.13 -4.59 7.42
N GLY A 102 3.33 -5.75 8.06
CA GLY A 102 3.08 -5.90 9.49
C GLY A 102 3.94 -4.98 10.38
N PHE A 103 5.14 -4.63 9.94
CA PHE A 103 5.99 -3.63 10.60
C PHE A 103 5.60 -2.19 10.25
N ALA A 104 4.91 -1.95 9.14
CA ALA A 104 4.39 -0.61 8.79
C ALA A 104 3.35 -0.14 9.83
N VAL A 105 2.61 -1.05 10.46
CA VAL A 105 1.73 -0.74 11.61
C VAL A 105 2.53 -0.20 12.80
N GLY A 106 3.77 -0.67 13.00
CA GLY A 106 4.66 -0.12 14.03
C GLY A 106 5.02 1.35 13.81
N LEU A 107 4.96 1.83 12.56
CA LEU A 107 5.19 3.24 12.18
C LEU A 107 3.89 4.04 12.07
N ALA A 108 2.73 3.45 12.41
CA ALA A 108 1.43 4.08 12.22
C ALA A 108 1.33 5.44 12.92
N ALA A 109 1.97 5.65 14.08
CA ALA A 109 1.93 6.95 14.75
C ALA A 109 2.49 8.09 13.87
N MET A 110 3.61 7.88 13.18
CA MET A 110 4.20 8.89 12.29
C MET A 110 3.38 9.07 11.02
N ILE A 111 2.82 7.98 10.49
CA ILE A 111 2.01 8.04 9.27
C ILE A 111 0.69 8.77 9.55
N VAL A 112 0.00 8.40 10.63
CA VAL A 112 -1.36 8.84 10.95
C VAL A 112 -1.39 10.21 11.61
N ASN A 113 -0.53 10.47 12.60
CA ASN A 113 -0.58 11.73 13.34
C ASN A 113 0.29 12.82 12.72
N GLU A 114 1.40 12.48 12.08
CA GLU A 114 2.30 13.45 11.47
C GLU A 114 2.04 13.61 9.98
N ALA A 115 2.35 12.60 9.16
CA ALA A 115 2.34 12.72 7.71
C ALA A 115 0.96 13.12 7.16
N ALA A 116 -0.09 12.38 7.54
CA ALA A 116 -1.46 12.63 7.07
C ALA A 116 -1.97 14.04 7.40
N LYS A 117 -1.55 14.60 8.54
CA LYS A 117 -2.05 15.88 9.05
C LYS A 117 -1.11 17.05 8.75
N PHE A 118 0.08 16.81 8.20
CA PHE A 118 1.16 17.80 8.11
C PHE A 118 0.77 19.05 7.31
N ARG A 119 0.11 18.86 6.16
CA ARG A 119 -0.40 19.95 5.32
C ARG A 119 -1.54 20.70 6.01
N TYR A 120 -2.46 19.96 6.64
CA TYR A 120 -3.65 20.53 7.26
C TYR A 120 -3.30 21.35 8.52
N ARG A 121 -2.47 20.82 9.41
CA ARG A 121 -2.11 21.46 10.68
C ARG A 121 -1.30 22.74 10.53
N SER A 122 -0.64 22.92 9.39
CA SER A 122 0.19 24.09 9.08
C SER A 122 -0.55 25.14 8.26
N GLY A 123 -1.83 24.95 7.93
CA GLY A 123 -2.52 25.84 6.98
C GLY A 123 -1.86 25.88 5.60
N ASN A 124 -1.22 24.77 5.19
CA ASN A 124 -0.44 24.62 3.96
C ASN A 124 0.90 25.39 3.92
N GLU A 125 1.39 25.94 5.04
CA GLU A 125 2.75 26.51 5.10
C GLU A 125 3.84 25.43 4.97
N PHE A 126 3.58 24.24 5.52
CA PHE A 126 4.46 23.08 5.40
C PHE A 126 3.69 21.84 4.95
N ASN A 127 4.29 20.98 4.15
CA ASN A 127 3.70 19.71 3.75
C ASN A 127 4.79 18.63 3.58
N CYS A 128 4.38 17.36 3.67
CA CYS A 128 5.20 16.21 3.33
C CYS A 128 4.70 15.54 2.04
N GLY A 129 4.25 16.34 1.06
CA GLY A 129 3.93 15.86 -0.27
C GLY A 129 5.16 15.25 -0.94
N GLY A 130 4.96 14.25 -1.79
CA GLY A 130 6.04 13.46 -2.39
C GLY A 130 6.66 12.41 -1.46
N LEU A 131 6.20 12.31 -0.20
CA LEU A 131 6.54 11.17 0.66
C LEU A 131 5.78 9.93 0.19
N THR A 132 6.52 8.94 -0.32
CA THR A 132 5.96 7.62 -0.64
C THR A 132 6.55 6.56 0.29
N ILE A 133 5.67 5.86 1.00
CA ILE A 133 6.00 4.77 1.91
C ILE A 133 5.65 3.47 1.20
N ARG A 134 6.68 2.68 0.85
CA ARG A 134 6.51 1.40 0.16
C ARG A 134 6.61 0.25 1.15
N SER A 135 5.76 -0.77 1.01
CA SER A 135 5.89 -1.97 1.84
C SER A 135 5.34 -3.23 1.17
N PRO A 136 6.04 -4.40 1.28
CA PRO A 136 5.53 -5.68 0.85
C PRO A 136 4.24 -6.07 1.60
N TYR A 137 3.24 -6.53 0.87
CA TYR A 137 1.85 -6.69 1.29
C TYR A 137 1.29 -8.09 0.94
N GLY A 138 0.22 -8.49 1.62
CA GLY A 138 -0.61 -9.65 1.27
C GLY A 138 -0.07 -10.97 1.81
N ALA A 139 -0.65 -12.09 1.41
CA ALA A 139 -0.25 -13.45 1.74
C ALA A 139 1.01 -13.91 0.96
N VAL A 140 1.61 -15.06 1.31
CA VAL A 140 2.75 -15.63 0.55
C VAL A 140 2.88 -17.16 0.64
N GLY A 141 1.81 -17.87 0.98
CA GLY A 141 1.75 -19.32 1.12
C GLY A 141 2.30 -19.87 2.46
N HIS A 142 3.26 -19.18 3.07
CA HIS A 142 3.96 -19.65 4.27
C HIS A 142 4.46 -18.49 5.17
N GLY A 143 3.78 -17.34 5.15
CA GLY A 143 4.24 -16.14 5.86
C GLY A 143 3.81 -16.06 7.33
N GLY A 144 2.78 -16.82 7.72
CA GLY A 144 2.23 -16.79 9.08
C GLY A 144 1.85 -15.38 9.54
N HIS A 145 1.91 -15.14 10.85
CA HIS A 145 1.32 -13.94 11.47
C HIS A 145 1.92 -12.60 11.02
N TYR A 146 3.21 -12.55 10.67
CA TYR A 146 3.92 -11.29 10.47
C TYR A 146 4.39 -11.05 9.03
N HIS A 147 4.37 -12.08 8.19
CA HIS A 147 4.78 -11.99 6.80
C HIS A 147 3.61 -12.18 5.82
N SER A 148 2.35 -12.07 6.28
CA SER A 148 1.15 -12.25 5.45
C SER A 148 0.06 -11.20 5.64
N GLN A 149 0.35 -10.10 6.35
CA GLN A 149 -0.69 -9.13 6.71
C GLN A 149 -1.11 -8.23 5.54
N SER A 150 -2.39 -7.89 5.57
CA SER A 150 -3.03 -6.89 4.72
C SER A 150 -3.60 -5.78 5.63
N PRO A 151 -2.80 -4.74 5.96
CA PRO A 151 -3.19 -3.71 6.94
C PRO A 151 -3.81 -2.46 6.30
N GLU A 152 -4.20 -2.52 5.04
CA GLU A 152 -4.68 -1.38 4.26
C GLU A 152 -5.88 -0.67 4.90
N ALA A 153 -6.79 -1.42 5.52
CA ALA A 153 -7.97 -0.86 6.16
C ALA A 153 -7.62 0.10 7.32
N PHE A 154 -6.54 -0.15 8.05
CA PHE A 154 -6.06 0.75 9.12
C PHE A 154 -5.68 2.13 8.56
N PHE A 155 -5.10 2.17 7.36
CA PHE A 155 -4.69 3.42 6.71
C PHE A 155 -5.83 4.07 5.93
N CYS A 156 -6.82 3.28 5.46
CA CYS A 156 -7.98 3.81 4.75
C CYS A 156 -8.87 4.71 5.64
N HIS A 157 -8.81 4.56 6.97
CA HIS A 157 -9.54 5.41 7.91
C HIS A 157 -8.80 6.72 8.27
N VAL A 158 -7.76 7.10 7.51
CA VAL A 158 -6.88 8.23 7.87
C VAL A 158 -6.94 9.31 6.78
N PRO A 159 -7.73 10.38 6.98
CA PRO A 159 -7.79 11.49 6.04
C PRO A 159 -6.44 12.17 5.85
N GLY A 160 -6.12 12.52 4.60
CA GLY A 160 -4.85 13.14 4.23
C GLY A 160 -3.80 12.17 3.68
N LEU A 161 -4.05 10.86 3.75
CA LEU A 161 -3.25 9.83 3.07
C LEU A 161 -3.86 9.44 1.72
N LYS A 162 -3.03 8.85 0.86
CA LYS A 162 -3.48 7.96 -0.21
C LYS A 162 -2.98 6.54 0.03
N VAL A 163 -3.76 5.54 -0.35
CA VAL A 163 -3.40 4.11 -0.22
C VAL A 163 -3.59 3.43 -1.57
N VAL A 164 -2.53 2.82 -2.08
CA VAL A 164 -2.44 2.29 -3.45
C VAL A 164 -1.87 0.87 -3.43
N ILE A 165 -2.49 -0.04 -4.19
CA ILE A 165 -2.11 -1.45 -4.30
C ILE A 165 -2.21 -1.89 -5.78
N PRO A 166 -1.09 -2.13 -6.49
CA PRO A 166 -1.09 -2.57 -7.87
C PRO A 166 -1.37 -4.08 -7.99
N ARG A 167 -1.88 -4.56 -9.13
CA ARG A 167 -2.03 -6.00 -9.41
C ARG A 167 -0.98 -6.60 -10.36
N SER A 168 -0.19 -5.78 -11.05
CA SER A 168 0.76 -6.26 -12.08
C SER A 168 2.04 -5.41 -12.15
N PRO A 169 3.16 -5.89 -12.72
CA PRO A 169 4.40 -5.11 -12.86
C PRO A 169 4.28 -3.73 -13.55
N ARG A 170 3.56 -3.64 -14.66
CA ARG A 170 3.20 -2.45 -15.42
C ARG A 170 2.39 -1.49 -14.56
N GLU A 171 1.39 -2.00 -13.84
CA GLU A 171 0.66 -1.17 -12.90
C GLU A 171 1.54 -0.69 -11.75
N ALA A 172 2.37 -1.56 -11.21
CA ALA A 172 3.28 -1.23 -10.13
C ALA A 172 4.21 -0.08 -10.53
N LYS A 173 4.81 -0.13 -11.73
CA LYS A 173 5.64 0.97 -12.24
C LYS A 173 4.82 2.26 -12.38
N GLY A 174 3.70 2.23 -13.09
CA GLY A 174 2.92 3.43 -13.37
C GLY A 174 2.31 4.07 -12.12
N LEU A 175 1.73 3.28 -11.22
CA LEU A 175 1.13 3.75 -9.98
C LEU A 175 2.19 4.18 -8.95
N LEU A 176 3.35 3.53 -8.91
CA LEU A 176 4.43 3.95 -8.01
C LEU A 176 5.04 5.28 -8.45
N LEU A 177 5.28 5.47 -9.76
CA LEU A 177 5.75 6.75 -10.29
C LEU A 177 4.75 7.88 -10.03
N ALA A 178 3.44 7.59 -10.19
CA ALA A 178 2.39 8.53 -9.82
C ALA A 178 2.41 8.84 -8.30
N SER A 179 2.63 7.83 -7.45
CA SER A 179 2.71 7.98 -5.99
C SER A 179 3.89 8.85 -5.56
N ILE A 180 5.08 8.62 -6.14
CA ILE A 180 6.30 9.39 -5.86
C ILE A 180 6.11 10.88 -6.21
N ARG A 181 5.36 11.17 -7.27
CA ARG A 181 5.12 12.53 -7.76
C ARG A 181 3.87 13.18 -7.17
N ASP A 182 3.06 12.45 -6.42
CA ASP A 182 1.83 12.97 -5.84
C ASP A 182 2.16 13.99 -4.74
N PRO A 183 1.47 15.14 -4.69
CA PRO A 183 1.70 16.14 -3.65
C PRO A 183 1.17 15.71 -2.27
N ASN A 184 0.69 14.48 -2.06
CA ASN A 184 0.23 13.97 -0.77
C ASN A 184 1.10 12.81 -0.30
N PRO A 185 1.14 12.51 1.01
CA PRO A 185 1.76 11.29 1.49
C PRO A 185 1.00 10.05 0.98
N VAL A 186 1.72 9.13 0.34
CA VAL A 186 1.17 7.91 -0.24
C VAL A 186 1.73 6.67 0.43
N VAL A 187 0.86 5.75 0.83
CA VAL A 187 1.22 4.39 1.24
C VAL A 187 1.00 3.47 0.04
N PHE A 188 2.09 2.87 -0.43
CA PHE A 188 2.12 1.99 -1.59
C PHE A 188 2.41 0.56 -1.13
N PHE A 189 1.42 -0.30 -1.23
CA PHE A 189 1.53 -1.70 -0.83
C PHE A 189 1.84 -2.57 -2.04
N GLU A 190 2.89 -3.39 -1.95
CA GLU A 190 3.37 -4.24 -3.05
C GLU A 190 3.01 -5.69 -2.77
N PRO A 191 2.06 -6.32 -3.51
CA PRO A 191 1.69 -7.71 -3.26
C PRO A 191 2.89 -8.63 -3.50
N LYS A 192 3.49 -9.12 -2.41
CA LYS A 192 4.79 -9.79 -2.49
C LYS A 192 4.72 -11.16 -3.17
N TRP A 193 3.53 -11.77 -3.16
CA TRP A 193 3.25 -12.98 -3.92
C TRP A 193 3.54 -12.79 -5.42
N LEU A 194 3.34 -11.57 -5.94
CA LEU A 194 3.48 -11.27 -7.35
C LEU A 194 4.90 -10.94 -7.78
N TYR A 195 5.83 -10.63 -6.87
CA TYR A 195 7.19 -10.19 -7.22
C TYR A 195 7.94 -11.13 -8.17
N ARG A 196 7.68 -12.43 -8.09
CA ARG A 196 8.34 -13.45 -8.95
C ARG A 196 7.36 -14.28 -9.77
N LEU A 197 6.06 -14.08 -9.58
CA LEU A 197 5.02 -14.84 -10.28
C LEU A 197 4.47 -14.08 -11.49
N ALA A 198 4.38 -12.75 -11.42
CA ALA A 198 3.87 -11.94 -12.51
C ALA A 198 5.02 -11.49 -13.42
N VAL A 199 4.94 -11.85 -14.70
CA VAL A 199 5.86 -11.40 -15.75
C VAL A 199 5.03 -10.79 -16.87
N GLU A 200 5.32 -9.54 -17.21
CA GLU A 200 4.71 -8.84 -18.33
C GLU A 200 5.69 -7.85 -18.96
N GLU A 201 5.38 -7.41 -20.18
CA GLU A 201 6.15 -6.35 -20.83
C GLU A 201 5.86 -5.02 -20.13
N VAL A 202 6.91 -4.43 -19.59
CA VAL A 202 6.85 -3.13 -18.89
C VAL A 202 7.62 -2.13 -19.75
N PRO A 203 6.96 -1.06 -20.24
CA PRO A 203 7.64 -0.03 -21.02
C PRO A 203 8.82 0.53 -20.25
N GLU A 204 9.95 0.79 -20.91
CA GLU A 204 11.16 1.31 -20.24
C GLU A 204 10.99 2.81 -19.91
N GLU A 205 10.25 3.53 -20.74
CA GLU A 205 9.99 4.96 -20.61
C GLU A 205 9.20 5.33 -19.35
N ASP A 206 9.29 6.60 -18.97
CA ASP A 206 8.55 7.16 -17.85
C ASP A 206 7.06 7.28 -18.19
N TYR A 207 6.21 6.58 -17.44
CA TYR A 207 4.76 6.72 -17.53
C TYR A 207 4.13 6.67 -16.15
N MET A 208 2.95 7.26 -16.03
CA MET A 208 2.15 7.27 -14.81
C MET A 208 0.77 6.72 -15.09
N LEU A 209 0.24 5.98 -14.13
CA LEU A 209 -1.17 5.64 -14.09
C LEU A 209 -1.88 6.55 -13.10
N PRO A 210 -3.11 7.00 -13.41
CA PRO A 210 -3.85 7.90 -12.53
C PRO A 210 -4.18 7.21 -11.21
N LEU A 211 -3.87 7.89 -10.10
CA LEU A 211 -4.36 7.49 -8.78
C LEU A 211 -5.85 7.80 -8.67
N SER A 212 -6.54 7.09 -7.77
CA SER A 212 -7.99 7.24 -7.56
C SER A 212 -8.84 6.94 -8.80
N GLN A 213 -8.35 6.06 -9.67
CA GLN A 213 -9.09 5.54 -10.82
C GLN A 213 -9.03 4.02 -10.83
N ALA A 214 -10.20 3.38 -10.81
CA ALA A 214 -10.33 1.94 -10.94
C ALA A 214 -10.22 1.52 -12.42
N GLU A 215 -10.04 0.23 -12.67
CA GLU A 215 -10.08 -0.34 -14.02
C GLU A 215 -11.04 -1.51 -14.10
N VAL A 216 -11.92 -1.45 -15.09
CA VAL A 216 -12.74 -2.60 -15.49
C VAL A 216 -11.90 -3.52 -16.35
N ILE A 217 -11.36 -4.58 -15.76
CA ILE A 217 -10.46 -5.53 -16.45
C ILE A 217 -11.20 -6.58 -17.26
N ARG A 218 -12.45 -6.88 -16.88
CA ARG A 218 -13.36 -7.76 -17.61
C ARG A 218 -14.74 -7.14 -17.60
N LYS A 219 -15.38 -7.06 -18.77
CA LYS A 219 -16.77 -6.63 -18.87
C LYS A 219 -17.73 -7.80 -18.61
N GLY A 220 -18.82 -7.52 -17.92
CA GLY A 220 -19.91 -8.47 -17.69
C GLY A 220 -21.21 -7.76 -17.36
N ASN A 221 -22.30 -8.53 -17.21
CA ASN A 221 -23.65 -7.98 -17.07
C ASN A 221 -24.45 -8.55 -15.88
N ASP A 222 -24.04 -9.67 -15.29
CA ASP A 222 -24.87 -10.35 -14.27
C ASP A 222 -24.46 -10.00 -12.84
N ILE A 223 -23.16 -9.75 -12.62
CA ILE A 223 -22.62 -9.40 -11.30
C ILE A 223 -21.32 -8.60 -11.45
N THR A 224 -21.13 -7.60 -10.60
CA THR A 224 -19.88 -6.86 -10.45
C THR A 224 -19.02 -7.47 -9.34
N LEU A 225 -17.74 -7.68 -9.62
CA LEU A 225 -16.75 -8.17 -8.67
C LEU A 225 -15.66 -7.10 -8.50
N ILE A 226 -15.28 -6.84 -7.26
CA ILE A 226 -14.24 -5.87 -6.92
C ILE A 226 -13.16 -6.53 -6.07
N GLY A 227 -11.90 -6.26 -6.40
CA GLY A 227 -10.75 -6.57 -5.57
C GLY A 227 -9.58 -5.62 -5.82
N TRP A 228 -8.44 -5.94 -5.21
CA TRP A 228 -7.16 -5.26 -5.44
C TRP A 228 -6.00 -6.23 -5.20
N GLY A 229 -4.83 -5.91 -5.76
CA GLY A 229 -3.60 -6.69 -5.58
C GLY A 229 -3.71 -8.13 -6.09
N ALA A 230 -3.11 -9.08 -5.36
CA ALA A 230 -3.06 -10.49 -5.78
C ALA A 230 -4.45 -11.18 -5.79
N GLN A 231 -5.44 -10.62 -5.09
CA GLN A 231 -6.79 -11.14 -5.08
C GLN A 231 -7.48 -11.07 -6.46
N LEU A 232 -7.04 -10.16 -7.35
CA LEU A 232 -7.59 -10.10 -8.71
C LEU A 232 -7.36 -11.39 -9.50
N ALA A 233 -6.21 -12.04 -9.32
CA ALA A 233 -5.94 -13.32 -10.01
C ALA A 233 -6.90 -14.42 -9.54
N VAL A 234 -7.32 -14.39 -8.28
CA VAL A 234 -8.31 -15.33 -7.73
C VAL A 234 -9.71 -15.02 -8.27
N LEU A 235 -10.07 -13.74 -8.32
CA LEU A 235 -11.35 -13.28 -8.87
C LEU A 235 -11.48 -13.60 -10.37
N GLU A 236 -10.41 -13.42 -11.14
CA GLU A 236 -10.39 -13.75 -12.58
C GLU A 236 -10.63 -15.24 -12.81
N GLN A 237 -9.95 -16.12 -12.05
CA GLN A 237 -10.20 -17.56 -12.11
C GLN A 237 -11.63 -17.95 -11.70
N ALA A 238 -12.22 -17.22 -10.75
CA ALA A 238 -13.61 -17.43 -10.36
C ALA A 238 -14.58 -16.95 -11.46
N CYS A 239 -14.30 -15.83 -12.13
CA CYS A 239 -15.06 -15.34 -13.28
C CYS A 239 -15.03 -16.34 -14.46
N GLU A 240 -13.87 -16.94 -14.74
CA GLU A 240 -13.75 -17.99 -15.75
C GLU A 240 -14.54 -19.25 -15.39
N ALA A 241 -14.55 -19.63 -14.11
CA ALA A 241 -15.34 -20.77 -13.65
C ALA A 241 -16.85 -20.47 -13.72
N ALA A 242 -17.28 -19.28 -13.29
CA ALA A 242 -18.68 -18.85 -13.34
C ALA A 242 -19.21 -18.73 -14.78
N ALA A 243 -18.36 -18.33 -15.73
CA ALA A 243 -18.73 -18.28 -17.14
C ALA A 243 -19.10 -19.66 -17.73
N LYS A 244 -18.55 -20.76 -17.18
CA LYS A 244 -18.94 -22.13 -17.57
C LYS A 244 -20.38 -22.47 -17.16
N ASP A 245 -20.89 -21.78 -16.14
CA ASP A 245 -22.26 -21.88 -15.67
C ASP A 245 -23.16 -20.79 -16.28
N GLY A 246 -22.68 -20.08 -17.29
CA GLY A 246 -23.44 -19.03 -17.99
C GLY A 246 -23.49 -17.67 -17.30
N ILE A 247 -22.71 -17.46 -16.23
CA ILE A 247 -22.71 -16.20 -15.46
C ILE A 247 -21.65 -15.24 -16.02
N SER A 248 -22.09 -14.04 -16.41
CA SER A 248 -21.29 -12.95 -16.94
C SER A 248 -20.82 -11.99 -15.84
N CYS A 249 -19.60 -12.22 -15.35
CA CYS A 249 -18.96 -11.41 -14.32
C CYS A 249 -18.25 -10.18 -14.90
N GLU A 250 -18.57 -8.99 -14.39
CA GLU A 250 -17.75 -7.77 -14.55
C GLU A 250 -16.71 -7.71 -13.43
N LEU A 251 -15.43 -7.58 -13.77
CA LEU A 251 -14.35 -7.55 -12.80
C LEU A 251 -13.64 -6.20 -12.80
N ILE A 252 -13.51 -5.62 -11.62
CA ILE A 252 -12.91 -4.31 -11.38
C ILE A 252 -11.72 -4.45 -10.46
N ASP A 253 -10.58 -3.91 -10.88
CA ASP A 253 -9.45 -3.61 -10.01
C ASP A 253 -9.59 -2.20 -9.46
N LEU A 254 -9.66 -2.08 -8.14
CA LEU A 254 -9.83 -0.79 -7.49
C LEU A 254 -8.56 0.08 -7.54
N ARG A 255 -7.37 -0.54 -7.57
CA ARG A 255 -6.02 0.08 -7.54
C ARG A 255 -5.72 1.03 -6.37
N THR A 256 -6.53 2.06 -6.16
CA THR A 256 -6.43 3.04 -5.07
C THR A 256 -7.61 2.86 -4.12
N LEU A 257 -7.32 2.62 -2.84
CA LEU A 257 -8.35 2.43 -1.82
C LEU A 257 -8.79 3.74 -1.19
N ILE A 258 -7.87 4.69 -1.00
CA ILE A 258 -8.24 6.05 -0.61
C ILE A 258 -7.44 7.08 -1.40
N PRO A 259 -8.10 8.11 -1.96
CA PRO A 259 -9.52 8.14 -2.31
C PRO A 259 -9.83 7.06 -3.36
N TRP A 260 -10.85 6.22 -3.14
CA TRP A 260 -11.28 5.23 -4.15
C TRP A 260 -12.28 5.82 -5.14
N ASP A 261 -12.30 5.22 -6.33
CA ASP A 261 -13.16 5.57 -7.46
C ASP A 261 -14.58 5.01 -7.26
N LYS A 262 -15.46 5.84 -6.68
CA LYS A 262 -16.85 5.45 -6.41
C LYS A 262 -17.66 5.40 -7.70
N GLU A 263 -17.34 6.29 -8.64
CA GLU A 263 -18.08 6.52 -9.87
C GLU A 263 -18.00 5.30 -10.79
N THR A 264 -16.81 4.72 -10.98
CA THR A 264 -16.63 3.50 -11.78
C THR A 264 -17.39 2.31 -11.17
N VAL A 265 -17.34 2.17 -9.85
CA VAL A 265 -18.04 1.09 -9.15
C VAL A 265 -19.56 1.27 -9.22
N GLU A 266 -20.06 2.48 -8.98
CA GLU A 266 -21.47 2.82 -9.08
C GLU A 266 -22.01 2.55 -10.48
N ALA A 267 -21.28 2.93 -11.53
CA ALA A 267 -21.68 2.68 -12.91
C ALA A 267 -21.78 1.17 -13.21
N SER A 268 -20.84 0.38 -12.72
CA SER A 268 -20.85 -1.08 -12.89
C SER A 268 -22.00 -1.74 -12.14
N VAL A 269 -22.18 -1.41 -10.86
CA VAL A 269 -23.28 -1.98 -10.04
C VAL A 269 -24.63 -1.53 -10.56
N SER A 270 -24.75 -0.31 -11.09
CA SER A 270 -25.99 0.16 -11.70
C SER A 270 -26.37 -0.62 -12.95
N LYS A 271 -25.40 -1.23 -13.62
CA LYS A 271 -25.61 -2.09 -14.79
C LYS A 271 -25.93 -3.53 -14.40
N THR A 272 -25.21 -4.09 -13.41
CA THR A 272 -25.32 -5.52 -13.06
C THR A 272 -26.33 -5.80 -11.95
N GLY A 273 -26.67 -4.80 -11.15
CA GLY A 273 -27.56 -4.89 -9.99
C GLY A 273 -27.01 -5.71 -8.82
N LYS A 274 -25.81 -6.30 -8.92
CA LYS A 274 -25.25 -7.20 -7.90
C LYS A 274 -23.78 -6.92 -7.70
N LEU A 275 -23.32 -7.00 -6.45
CA LEU A 275 -21.94 -6.69 -6.08
C LEU A 275 -21.36 -7.77 -5.16
N LEU A 276 -20.15 -8.22 -5.49
CA LEU A 276 -19.28 -9.00 -4.63
C LEU A 276 -17.93 -8.29 -4.45
N VAL A 277 -17.49 -8.11 -3.21
CA VAL A 277 -16.18 -7.56 -2.87
C VAL A 277 -15.31 -8.65 -2.27
N SER A 278 -14.05 -8.75 -2.68
CA SER A 278 -13.10 -9.73 -2.14
C SER A 278 -11.73 -9.14 -1.86
N HIS A 279 -11.18 -9.44 -0.68
CA HIS A 279 -9.85 -9.01 -0.26
C HIS A 279 -9.24 -9.97 0.77
N GLU A 280 -7.92 -10.03 0.85
CA GLU A 280 -7.19 -10.97 1.71
C GLU A 280 -7.31 -10.65 3.21
N ALA A 281 -7.51 -9.37 3.56
CA ALA A 281 -7.67 -8.91 4.94
C ALA A 281 -8.91 -9.52 5.62
N PRO A 282 -8.95 -9.58 6.97
CA PRO A 282 -10.13 -10.00 7.74
C PRO A 282 -11.42 -9.29 7.33
N ILE A 283 -12.55 -10.00 7.41
CA ILE A 283 -13.86 -9.48 7.00
C ILE A 283 -14.34 -8.31 7.89
N THR A 284 -14.05 -8.33 9.19
CA THR A 284 -14.54 -7.31 10.13
C THR A 284 -13.64 -6.08 10.08
N GLY A 285 -14.24 -4.92 9.80
CA GLY A 285 -13.51 -3.65 9.65
C GLY A 285 -12.62 -3.57 8.40
N GLY A 286 -12.63 -4.60 7.54
CA GLY A 286 -11.94 -4.58 6.25
C GLY A 286 -12.54 -3.55 5.29
N PHE A 287 -11.75 -3.13 4.30
CA PHE A 287 -12.15 -2.07 3.38
C PHE A 287 -13.38 -2.43 2.52
N GLY A 288 -13.67 -3.73 2.34
CA GLY A 288 -14.92 -4.16 1.72
C GLY A 288 -16.19 -3.73 2.45
N ALA A 289 -16.11 -3.41 3.75
CA ALA A 289 -17.24 -2.85 4.50
C ALA A 289 -17.59 -1.42 4.06
N GLU A 290 -16.58 -0.58 3.84
CA GLU A 290 -16.76 0.80 3.34
C GLU A 290 -17.37 0.80 1.94
N ILE A 291 -16.89 -0.08 1.06
CA ILE A 291 -17.44 -0.24 -0.29
C ILE A 291 -18.90 -0.69 -0.22
N ALA A 292 -19.19 -1.71 0.60
CA ALA A 292 -20.56 -2.23 0.73
C ALA A 292 -21.54 -1.17 1.26
N ALA A 293 -21.15 -0.40 2.29
CA ALA A 293 -21.96 0.70 2.81
C ALA A 293 -22.17 1.80 1.77
N SER A 294 -21.08 2.29 1.16
CA SER A 294 -21.16 3.36 0.17
C SER A 294 -21.98 2.99 -1.07
N ILE A 295 -21.91 1.73 -1.52
CA ILE A 295 -22.70 1.27 -2.67
C ILE A 295 -24.14 1.02 -2.28
N THR A 296 -24.41 0.55 -1.06
CA THR A 296 -25.79 0.44 -0.57
C THR A 296 -26.45 1.82 -0.57
N GLU A 297 -25.77 2.86 -0.11
CA GLU A 297 -26.29 4.23 -0.11
C GLU A 297 -26.53 4.78 -1.52
N ARG A 298 -25.60 4.54 -2.45
CA ARG A 298 -25.64 5.10 -3.81
C ARG A 298 -26.52 4.33 -4.78
N CYS A 299 -26.59 3.01 -4.63
CA CYS A 299 -27.24 2.09 -5.55
C CYS A 299 -28.41 1.35 -4.91
N PHE A 300 -28.97 1.81 -3.78
CA PHE A 300 -30.01 1.10 -3.02
C PHE A 300 -31.14 0.53 -3.90
N GLN A 301 -31.67 1.35 -4.81
CA GLN A 301 -32.78 0.97 -5.68
C GLN A 301 -32.38 0.05 -6.85
N ARG A 302 -31.07 -0.09 -7.11
CA ARG A 302 -30.52 -0.92 -8.19
C ARG A 302 -29.99 -2.26 -7.68
N LEU A 303 -29.81 -2.41 -6.37
CA LEU A 303 -29.32 -3.66 -5.78
C LEU A 303 -30.41 -4.72 -5.79
N GLU A 304 -30.19 -5.78 -6.56
CA GLU A 304 -31.06 -6.96 -6.65
C GLU A 304 -30.72 -8.02 -5.62
N ALA A 305 -29.52 -7.95 -5.01
CA ALA A 305 -29.07 -8.84 -3.95
C ALA A 305 -28.22 -8.06 -2.93
N PRO A 306 -28.13 -8.53 -1.67
CA PRO A 306 -27.20 -7.98 -0.69
C PRO A 306 -25.76 -8.01 -1.22
N VAL A 307 -24.97 -6.98 -0.89
CA VAL A 307 -23.55 -6.93 -1.25
C VAL A 307 -22.81 -8.08 -0.57
N ALA A 308 -22.28 -9.00 -1.37
CA ALA A 308 -21.50 -10.13 -0.88
C ALA A 308 -20.05 -9.71 -0.55
N ARG A 309 -19.49 -10.28 0.51
CA ARG A 309 -18.08 -10.06 0.90
C ARG A 309 -17.39 -11.39 1.15
N VAL A 310 -16.35 -11.67 0.38
CA VAL A 310 -15.54 -12.90 0.51
C VAL A 310 -14.12 -12.49 0.89
N CYS A 311 -13.82 -12.58 2.18
CA CYS A 311 -12.59 -12.03 2.75
C CYS A 311 -11.81 -13.07 3.57
N GLY A 312 -10.67 -12.66 4.12
CA GLY A 312 -9.99 -13.43 5.17
C GLY A 312 -10.89 -13.58 6.42
N LEU A 313 -10.65 -14.64 7.19
CA LEU A 313 -11.39 -14.90 8.42
C LEU A 313 -11.02 -13.90 9.53
N ASP A 314 -11.90 -13.74 10.53
CA ASP A 314 -11.65 -12.93 11.72
C ASP A 314 -10.72 -13.64 12.72
N THR A 315 -9.52 -13.96 12.25
CA THR A 315 -8.44 -14.56 13.01
C THR A 315 -7.12 -13.92 12.60
N PRO A 316 -6.08 -13.99 13.45
CA PRO A 316 -4.72 -13.75 13.00
C PRO A 316 -4.38 -14.64 11.80
N PHE A 317 -3.56 -14.13 10.88
CA PHE A 317 -3.18 -14.85 9.67
C PHE A 317 -2.40 -16.13 10.02
N PRO A 318 -2.89 -17.34 9.68
CA PRO A 318 -2.27 -18.59 10.12
C PRO A 318 -1.09 -19.01 9.24
N LEU A 319 -0.19 -19.86 9.78
CA LEU A 319 0.90 -20.45 9.01
C LEU A 319 0.42 -21.67 8.20
N VAL A 320 0.07 -22.78 8.88
CA VAL A 320 -0.29 -24.05 8.22
C VAL A 320 -1.70 -24.01 7.63
N TYR A 321 -2.58 -23.18 8.19
CA TYR A 321 -3.99 -23.08 7.75
C TYR A 321 -4.24 -21.98 6.72
N GLU A 322 -3.19 -21.46 6.08
CA GLU A 322 -3.31 -20.35 5.10
C GLU A 322 -4.31 -20.68 3.98
N THR A 323 -4.28 -21.91 3.45
CA THR A 323 -5.20 -22.36 2.39
C THR A 323 -6.68 -22.34 2.81
N PHE A 324 -6.96 -22.56 4.09
CA PHE A 324 -8.32 -22.52 4.65
C PHE A 324 -8.75 -21.10 5.03
N TYR A 325 -7.79 -20.24 5.36
CA TYR A 325 -8.01 -18.84 5.71
C TYR A 325 -8.39 -18.00 4.49
N MET A 326 -7.63 -18.13 3.41
CA MET A 326 -7.71 -17.23 2.26
C MET A 326 -9.09 -17.25 1.57
N PRO A 327 -9.53 -16.13 0.98
CA PRO A 327 -10.68 -16.06 0.09
C PRO A 327 -10.36 -16.72 -1.26
N THR A 328 -10.40 -18.05 -1.30
CA THR A 328 -10.03 -18.85 -2.47
C THR A 328 -11.05 -18.76 -3.61
N LYS A 329 -10.63 -19.16 -4.81
CA LYS A 329 -11.47 -19.24 -6.02
C LYS A 329 -12.83 -19.92 -5.76
N ASN A 330 -12.83 -21.04 -5.03
CA ASN A 330 -14.07 -21.80 -4.78
C ASN A 330 -15.01 -21.02 -3.86
N LYS A 331 -14.49 -20.41 -2.78
CA LYS A 331 -15.30 -19.55 -1.90
C LYS A 331 -15.92 -18.38 -2.67
N VAL A 332 -15.15 -17.78 -3.59
CA VAL A 332 -15.63 -16.70 -4.46
C VAL A 332 -16.69 -17.22 -5.43
N LEU A 333 -16.47 -18.36 -6.09
CA LEU A 333 -17.41 -18.95 -7.03
C LEU A 333 -18.75 -19.29 -6.36
N ASP A 334 -18.71 -19.90 -5.18
CA ASP A 334 -19.91 -20.22 -4.41
C ASP A 334 -20.69 -18.95 -4.05
N ALA A 335 -19.98 -17.89 -3.64
CA ALA A 335 -20.60 -16.60 -3.35
C ALA A 335 -21.16 -15.90 -4.60
N ILE A 336 -20.50 -16.00 -5.77
CA ILE A 336 -21.05 -15.51 -7.05
C ILE A 336 -22.40 -16.20 -7.31
N LYS A 337 -22.44 -17.53 -7.26
CA LYS A 337 -23.66 -18.31 -7.52
C LYS A 337 -24.77 -17.99 -6.53
N ALA A 338 -24.43 -17.86 -5.24
CA ALA A 338 -25.40 -17.50 -4.21
C ALA A 338 -25.97 -16.09 -4.43
N THR A 339 -25.14 -15.14 -4.85
CA THR A 339 -25.57 -13.75 -5.08
C THR A 339 -26.43 -13.62 -6.34
N VAL A 340 -26.08 -14.34 -7.41
CA VAL A 340 -26.84 -14.33 -8.67
C VAL A 340 -28.23 -14.96 -8.50
N ASN A 341 -28.35 -15.99 -7.64
CA ASN A 341 -29.59 -16.72 -7.37
C ASN A 341 -30.36 -16.21 -6.13
N TYR A 342 -30.10 -14.99 -5.66
CA TYR A 342 -30.72 -14.43 -4.45
C TYR A 342 -32.24 -14.28 -4.58
#